data_AF-F2L1I2-F1
#
_entry.id   AF-F2L1I2-F1
#
_cell.length_a   1.000
_cell.length_b   1.000
_cell.length_c   1.000
_cell.angle_alpha   90.00
_cell.angle_beta   90.00
_cell.angle_gamma   90.00
#
_symmetry.space_group_name_H-M   'P 1'
#
loop_
_entity.id
_entity.type
_entity.pdbx_description
1 polymer ?
#
loop_
_entity_poly.entity_id
_entity_poly.type
_entity_poly.pdbx_seq_one_letter_code
_entity_poly.pdbx_strand_id
1 'polypeptide(L)' 'MVYTVRCVSCGFELYRGPEPKTVEAVAKIWGGYCPKCLSPIERRPIKIAAKLLTRPR' A
#
# COMPACT_ATOMS: atom_id res chain seq x y z
N MET A 1 6.89 11.18 9.38
CA MET A 1 5.98 10.82 8.26
C MET A 1 5.49 9.40 8.50
N VAL A 2 4.21 9.11 8.26
CA VAL A 2 3.68 7.75 8.35
C VAL A 2 3.30 7.30 6.94
N TYR A 3 3.74 6.11 6.56
CA TYR A 3 3.46 5.51 5.26
C TYR A 3 2.40 4.44 5.43
N THR A 4 1.46 4.42 4.51
CA THR A 4 0.36 3.47 4.52
C THR A 4 0.24 2.82 3.15
N VAL A 5 0.19 1.50 3.12
CA VAL A 5 -0.10 0.72 1.91
C VAL A 5 -1.50 0.15 2.05
N ARG A 6 -2.36 0.42 1.06
CA ARG A 6 -3.75 -0.02 1.04
C ARG A 6 -4.03 -0.89 -0.17
N CYS A 7 -4.94 -1.84 0.00
CA CYS A 7 -5.53 -2.56 -1.11
C CYS A 7 -6.36 -1.59 -1.96
N VAL A 8 -6.11 -1.58 -3.26
CA VAL A 8 -6.86 -0.73 -4.22
C VAL A 8 -8.32 -1.19 -4.35
N SER A 9 -8.58 -2.50 -4.26
CA SER A 9 -9.93 -3.04 -4.45
C SER A 9 -10.86 -2.81 -3.26
N CYS A 10 -10.38 -2.98 -2.03
CA CYS A 10 -11.23 -2.94 -0.83
C CYS A 10 -10.81 -1.90 0.23
N GLY A 11 -9.72 -1.17 -0.01
CA GLY A 11 -9.18 -0.18 0.92
C GLY A 11 -8.51 -0.76 2.17
N PHE A 12 -8.38 -2.09 2.28
CA PHE A 12 -7.77 -2.73 3.45
C PHE A 12 -6.33 -2.26 3.66
N GLU A 13 -5.99 -1.96 4.91
CA GLU A 13 -4.69 -1.43 5.27
C GLU A 13 -3.68 -2.58 5.41
N LEU A 14 -2.89 -2.80 4.37
CA LEU A 14 -1.92 -3.89 4.29
C LEU A 14 -0.67 -3.60 5.12
N TYR A 15 -0.32 -2.32 5.26
CA TYR A 15 0.79 -1.87 6.09
C TYR A 15 0.57 -0.41 6.52
N ARG A 16 0.97 -0.11 7.76
CA ARG A 16 1.09 1.25 8.28
C ARG A 16 2.35 1.32 9.14
N GLY A 17 3.22 2.28 8.88
CA GLY A 17 4.43 2.43 9.67
C GLY A 17 5.24 3.68 9.37
N PRO A 18 6.29 3.94 10.16
CA PRO A 18 7.16 5.10 9.97
C PRO A 18 8.09 4.97 8.76
N GLU A 19 8.32 3.75 8.28
CA GLU A 19 9.23 3.45 7.16
C GLU A 19 8.44 3.17 5.87
N PRO A 20 8.85 3.75 4.73
CA PRO A 20 8.23 3.43 3.46
C PRO A 20 8.63 2.01 3.03
N LYS A 21 7.68 1.07 3.09
CA LYS A 21 7.86 -0.25 2.48
C LYS A 21 7.40 -0.25 1.03
N THR A 22 8.14 -0.95 0.17
CA THR A 22 7.71 -1.18 -1.21
C THR A 22 6.47 -2.06 -1.25
N VAL A 23 5.62 -1.85 -2.26
CA VAL A 23 4.40 -2.65 -2.47
C VAL A 23 4.74 -4.14 -2.62
N GLU A 24 5.89 -4.47 -3.22
CA GLU A 24 6.39 -5.84 -3.36
C GLU A 24 6.70 -6.51 -2.00
N ALA A 25 7.33 -5.77 -1.08
CA ALA A 25 7.62 -6.28 0.25
C ALA A 25 6.31 -6.56 1.02
N VAL A 26 5.35 -5.64 0.93
CA VAL A 26 4.02 -5.82 1.53
C VAL A 26 3.25 -6.96 0.85
N ALA A 27 3.33 -7.10 -0.47
CA ALA A 27 2.70 -8.19 -1.20
C ALA A 27 3.30 -9.55 -0.81
N LYS A 28 4.61 -9.65 -0.59
CA LYS A 28 5.26 -10.89 -0.10
C LYS A 28 4.75 -11.31 1.28
N ILE A 29 4.49 -10.37 2.19
CA ILE A 29 3.93 -10.66 3.53
C ILE A 29 2.58 -11.35 3.41
N TRP A 30 1.76 -10.94 2.45
CA TRP A 30 0.40 -11.45 2.24
C TRP A 30 0.30 -12.51 1.12
N GLY A 31 1.42 -13.05 0.63
CA GLY A 31 1.42 -14.07 -0.43
C GLY A 31 0.92 -13.58 -1.80
N GLY A 32 0.88 -12.27 -2.03
CA GLY A 32 0.43 -11.67 -3.29
C GLY A 32 -1.08 -11.43 -3.40
N TYR A 33 -1.86 -11.67 -2.35
CA TYR A 33 -3.31 -11.45 -2.33
C TYR A 33 -3.75 -10.63 -1.12
N CYS A 34 -4.83 -9.88 -1.27
CA CYS A 34 -5.41 -9.16 -0.13
C CYS A 34 -6.07 -10.15 0.85
N PRO A 35 -5.77 -10.10 2.15
CA PRO A 35 -6.38 -11.02 3.13
C PRO A 35 -7.88 -10.78 3.31
N LYS A 36 -8.40 -9.61 2.90
CA LYS A 36 -9.80 -9.24 3.11
C LYS A 36 -10.70 -9.56 1.92
N CYS A 37 -10.29 -9.20 0.70
CA CYS A 37 -11.10 -9.37 -0.51
C CYS A 37 -10.54 -10.39 -1.49
N LEU A 38 -9.39 -11.01 -1.19
CA LEU A 38 -8.69 -11.98 -2.03
C LEU A 38 -8.31 -11.45 -3.42
N SER A 39 -8.43 -10.15 -3.66
CA SER A 39 -7.96 -9.54 -4.90
C SER A 39 -6.44 -9.64 -4.99
N PRO A 40 -5.88 -9.92 -6.18
CA PRO A 40 -4.43 -9.94 -6.37
C PRO A 40 -3.85 -8.57 -6.03
N ILE A 41 -2.82 -8.55 -5.18
CA ILE A 41 -2.07 -7.34 -4.90
C ILE A 41 -1.25 -7.06 -6.15
N GLU A 42 -1.64 -6.02 -6.89
CA GLU A 42 -1.00 -5.68 -8.14
C GLU A 42 0.47 -5.36 -7.88
N ARG A 43 1.37 -6.19 -8.43
CA ARG A 43 2.82 -6.04 -8.31
C ARG A 43 3.36 -4.88 -9.14
N ARG A 44 2.54 -4.37 -10.06
CA ARG A 44 2.91 -3.21 -10.87
C ARG A 44 2.87 -2.01 -9.95
N PRO A 45 3.98 -1.26 -9.82
CA PRO A 45 3.93 0.03 -9.15
C PRO A 45 2.98 0.91 -9.97
N ILE A 46 1.73 0.98 -9.54
CA ILE A 46 0.85 2.05 -9.98
C ILE A 46 1.59 3.29 -9.52
N LYS A 47 2.03 4.14 -10.46
CA LYS A 47 2.56 5.47 -10.14
C LYS A 47 1.42 6.25 -9.51
N ILE A 48 1.14 5.98 -8.23
CA ILE A 48 0.44 6.89 -7.37
C ILE A 48 1.44 8.01 -7.27
N ALA A 49 1.25 9.03 -8.10
CA ALA A 49 1.87 10.32 -7.88
C ALA A 49 1.61 10.60 -6.41
N ALA A 50 2.64 10.44 -5.58
CA ALA A 50 2.66 10.96 -4.24
C ALA A 50 2.64 12.47 -4.46
N LYS A 51 1.45 12.99 -4.77
CA LYS A 51 1.12 14.38 -4.61
C LYS A 51 1.29 14.53 -3.11
N LEU A 52 2.51 14.92 -2.74
CA LEU A 52 2.91 15.29 -1.40
C LEU A 52 1.70 15.98 -0.82
N LEU A 53 1.03 15.33 0.12
CA LEU A 53 0.17 16.04 1.05
C LEU A 53 1.13 16.88 1.87
N THR A 54 1.61 17.98 1.28
CA THR A 54 2.04 19.16 2.01
C THR A 54 0.84 19.52 2.84
N ARG A 55 0.81 19.06 4.09
CA ARG A 55 -0.08 19.57 5.11
C ARG A 55 0.34 21.04 5.27
N PRO A 56 -0.43 22.02 4.78
CA PRO A 56 -0.10 23.40 5.04
C PRO A 56 -0.48 23.70 6.49
N ARG A 57 0.52 24.13 7.25
CA ARG A 57 0.48 24.80 8.56
C ARG A 57 -0.31 24.14 9.68
#